data_AF-A0A6C0Y7M0-F1
#
_entry.id   AF-A0A6C0Y7M0-F1
#
_cell.length_a   1.000
_cell.length_b   1.000
_cell.length_c   1.000
_cell.angle_alpha   90.00
_cell.angle_beta   90.00
_cell.angle_gamma   90.00
#
_symmetry.space_group_name_H-M   'P 1'
#
loop_
_entity.id
_entity.type
_entity.pdbx_description
1 polymer ?
#
loop_
_entity_poly.entity_id
_entity_poly.type
_entity_poly.pdbx_seq_one_letter_code
_entity_poly.pdbx_strand_id
1 'polypeptide(L)'
;MEFQWLGWGPAIAAFVVTSFVIGLLFLLYRAMQIISKSYEQRFQSCIAKPVFSVMAYSLIWMTFKQFIMFKFVVLTNPFLRDYLEIIFNLVYVVLVFAVLFKVMNDSQKELNSKKEKARVEFEAFKARMEAKERDL
;
A
#
# COMPACT_ATOMS: atom_id res chain seq x y z
N MET A 1 -27.09 -25.60 -9.04
CA MET A 1 -26.87 -24.13 -9.01
C MET A 1 -28.08 -23.50 -9.67
N GLU A 2 -29.03 -22.98 -8.89
CA GLU A 2 -30.17 -22.26 -9.44
C GLU A 2 -29.73 -20.82 -9.74
N PHE A 3 -29.65 -20.46 -11.02
CA PHE A 3 -29.49 -19.08 -11.44
C PHE A 3 -30.82 -18.36 -11.22
N GLN A 4 -31.03 -17.83 -10.02
CA GLN A 4 -32.10 -16.88 -9.79
C GLN A 4 -31.75 -15.59 -10.53
N TRP A 5 -32.53 -15.26 -11.56
CA TRP A 5 -32.46 -13.99 -12.27
C TRP A 5 -32.88 -12.86 -11.31
N LEU A 6 -31.95 -12.43 -10.45
CA LEU A 6 -32.01 -11.16 -9.74
C LEU A 6 -32.04 -10.09 -10.84
N GLY A 7 -33.17 -9.39 -10.99
CA GLY A 7 -33.43 -8.49 -12.12
C GLY A 7 -32.38 -7.38 -12.32
N TRP A 8 -32.65 -6.44 -13.22
CA TRP A 8 -31.68 -5.41 -13.59
C TRP A 8 -31.21 -4.52 -12.42
N GLY A 9 -31.98 -4.39 -11.34
CA GLY A 9 -31.64 -3.55 -10.18
C GLY A 9 -30.29 -3.92 -9.53
N PRO A 10 -30.12 -5.16 -9.04
CA PRO A 10 -28.83 -5.66 -8.56
C PRO A 10 -27.71 -5.50 -9.60
N ALA A 11 -27.96 -5.80 -10.88
CA ALA A 11 -26.94 -5.69 -11.92
C ALA A 11 -26.43 -4.25 -12.10
N ILE A 12 -27.34 -3.27 -12.08
CA ILE A 12 -27.01 -1.86 -12.12
C ILE A 12 -26.25 -1.44 -10.85
N ALA A 13 -26.68 -1.89 -9.66
CA ALA A 13 -25.98 -1.59 -8.42
C ALA A 13 -24.56 -2.16 -8.40
N ALA A 14 -24.36 -3.39 -8.87
CA ALA A 14 -23.03 -4.00 -9.01
C ALA A 14 -22.17 -3.22 -10.02
N PHE A 15 -22.73 -2.77 -11.14
CA PHE A 15 -22.02 -1.96 -12.12
C PHE A 15 -21.58 -0.61 -11.55
N VAL A 16 -22.46 0.08 -10.81
CA VAL A 16 -22.15 1.36 -10.14
C VAL A 16 -21.06 1.18 -9.09
N VAL A 17 -21.16 0.15 -8.24
CA VAL A 17 -20.13 -0.13 -7.23
C VAL A 17 -18.80 -0.48 -7.87
N THR A 18 -18.79 -1.34 -8.89
CA THR A 18 -17.56 -1.78 -9.56
C THR A 18 -16.90 -0.61 -10.28
N SER A 19 -17.66 0.20 -11.02
CA SER A 19 -17.14 1.39 -11.69
C SER A 19 -16.60 2.44 -10.69
N PHE A 20 -17.28 2.63 -9.56
CA PHE A 20 -16.81 3.50 -8.49
C PHE A 20 -15.50 3.02 -7.88
N VAL A 21 -15.38 1.71 -7.60
CA VAL A 21 -14.15 1.12 -7.06
C VAL A 21 -12.99 1.21 -8.04
N ILE A 22 -13.24 0.94 -9.33
CA ILE A 22 -12.25 1.14 -10.39
C ILE A 22 -11.82 2.61 -10.46
N GLY A 23 -12.78 3.54 -10.36
CA GLY A 23 -12.51 4.98 -10.31
C GLY A 23 -11.64 5.38 -9.12
N LEU A 24 -11.94 4.86 -7.92
CA LEU A 24 -11.13 5.09 -6.72
C LEU A 24 -9.73 4.49 -6.85
N LEU A 25 -9.59 3.27 -7.38
CA LEU A 25 -8.29 2.65 -7.63
C LEU A 25 -7.47 3.47 -8.64
N PHE A 26 -8.11 3.99 -9.68
CA PHE A 26 -7.46 4.84 -10.68
C PHE A 26 -7.01 6.18 -10.08
N LEU A 27 -7.86 6.83 -9.28
CA LEU A 27 -7.51 8.05 -8.56
C LEU A 27 -6.36 7.81 -7.58
N LEU A 28 -6.39 6.70 -6.84
CA LEU A 28 -5.34 6.32 -5.91
C LEU A 28 -4.02 6.07 -6.66
N TYR A 29 -4.06 5.36 -7.79
CA TYR A 29 -2.89 5.15 -8.65
C TYR A 29 -2.32 6.47 -9.18
N ARG A 30 -3.19 7.38 -9.64
CA ARG A 30 -2.78 8.72 -10.11
C ARG A 30 -2.21 9.58 -9.00
N ALA A 31 -2.83 9.60 -7.82
CA ALA A 31 -2.34 10.32 -6.65
C ALA A 31 -0.94 9.82 -6.26
N MET A 32 -0.76 8.50 -6.22
CA MET A 32 0.55 7.90 -6.01
C MET A 32 1.56 8.25 -7.10
N GLN A 33 1.16 8.30 -8.37
CA GLN A 33 2.02 8.71 -9.48
C GLN A 33 2.45 10.18 -9.35
N ILE A 34 1.58 11.07 -8.88
CA ILE A 34 1.87 12.50 -8.66
C ILE A 34 2.82 12.67 -7.47
N ILE A 35 2.55 12.01 -6.34
CA ILE A 35 3.44 12.00 -5.17
C ILE A 35 4.81 11.43 -5.56
N SER A 36 4.82 10.35 -6.35
CA SER A 36 6.04 9.73 -6.89
C SER A 36 6.84 10.62 -7.84
N LYS A 37 6.24 11.60 -8.50
CA LYS A 37 7.00 12.56 -9.33
C LYS A 37 7.68 13.62 -8.49
N SER A 38 7.17 13.89 -7.29
CA SER A 38 7.72 14.89 -6.37
C SER A 38 8.73 14.31 -5.37
N TYR A 39 8.72 12.98 -5.18
CA TYR A 39 9.65 12.26 -4.31
C TYR A 39 10.59 11.36 -5.13
N GLU A 40 11.84 11.17 -4.66
CA GLU A 40 12.82 10.31 -5.32
C GLU A 40 12.26 8.91 -5.66
N GLN A 41 12.72 8.33 -6.77
CA GLN A 41 12.32 7.01 -7.30
C GLN A 41 12.31 5.87 -6.26
N ARG A 42 13.10 6.00 -5.18
CA ARG A 42 13.15 5.04 -4.07
C ARG A 42 11.91 5.09 -3.17
N PHE A 43 11.30 6.26 -2.96
CA PHE A 43 10.03 6.42 -2.23
C PHE A 43 8.89 5.64 -2.91
N GLN A 44 8.91 5.58 -4.24
CA GLN A 44 7.92 4.86 -5.04
C GLN A 44 7.97 3.34 -4.79
N SER A 45 9.17 2.76 -4.70
CA SER A 45 9.33 1.31 -4.52
C SER A 45 9.19 0.87 -3.05
N CYS A 46 9.64 1.72 -2.12
CA CYS A 46 9.65 1.40 -0.69
C CYS A 46 8.33 1.69 0.01
N ILE A 47 7.64 2.79 -0.33
CA ILE A 47 6.47 3.26 0.43
C ILE A 47 5.22 3.26 -0.44
N ALA A 48 5.27 3.85 -1.63
CA ALA A 48 4.08 4.02 -2.45
C ALA A 48 3.45 2.66 -2.84
N LYS A 49 4.20 1.78 -3.53
CA LYS A 49 3.72 0.46 -3.95
C LYS A 49 3.09 -0.37 -2.81
N PRO A 50 3.75 -0.55 -1.65
CA PRO A 50 3.16 -1.32 -0.58
C PRO A 50 1.91 -0.65 0.03
N VAL A 51 1.89 0.68 0.19
CA VAL A 51 0.70 1.40 0.67
C VAL A 51 -0.48 1.25 -0.30
N PHE A 52 -0.25 1.33 -1.61
CA PHE A 52 -1.28 1.06 -2.61
C PHE A 52 -1.79 -0.37 -2.54
N SER A 53 -0.92 -1.35 -2.32
CA SER A 53 -1.33 -2.74 -2.16
C SER A 53 -2.30 -2.92 -0.99
N VAL A 54 -2.03 -2.26 0.15
CA VAL A 54 -2.90 -2.30 1.34
C VAL A 54 -4.25 -1.64 1.06
N MET A 55 -4.24 -0.44 0.45
CA MET A 55 -5.48 0.27 0.13
C MET A 55 -6.31 -0.46 -0.94
N ALA A 56 -5.66 -1.01 -1.96
CA ALA A 56 -6.32 -1.79 -3.01
C ALA A 56 -6.97 -3.05 -2.43
N TYR A 57 -6.27 -3.76 -1.54
CA TYR A 57 -6.83 -4.93 -0.85
C TYR A 57 -8.08 -4.57 -0.04
N SER A 58 -8.04 -3.45 0.69
CA SER A 58 -9.21 -2.96 1.44
C SER A 58 -10.40 -2.61 0.55
N LEU A 59 -10.15 -1.96 -0.59
CA LEU A 59 -11.20 -1.60 -1.56
C LEU A 59 -11.83 -2.85 -2.20
N ILE A 60 -11.01 -3.84 -2.57
CA ILE A 60 -11.47 -5.12 -3.13
C ILE A 60 -12.35 -5.85 -2.10
N TRP A 61 -11.93 -5.89 -0.83
CA TRP A 61 -12.69 -6.53 0.23
C TRP A 61 -14.03 -5.85 0.49
N MET A 62 -14.05 -4.51 0.51
CA MET A 62 -15.28 -3.73 0.67
C MET A 62 -16.26 -3.99 -0.49
N THR A 63 -15.73 -4.07 -1.71
CA THR A 63 -16.50 -4.43 -2.91
C THR A 63 -17.11 -5.81 -2.74
N PHE A 64 -16.30 -6.81 -2.37
CA PHE A 64 -16.77 -8.18 -2.15
C PHE A 64 -17.88 -8.26 -1.09
N LYS A 65 -17.75 -7.52 0.03
CA LYS A 65 -18.83 -7.40 1.03
C LYS A 65 -20.12 -6.81 0.45
N GLN A 66 -20.02 -5.81 -0.42
CA GLN A 66 -21.16 -5.25 -1.15
C GLN A 66 -21.80 -6.28 -2.09
N PHE A 67 -21.02 -7.08 -2.81
CA PHE A 67 -21.55 -8.16 -3.66
C PHE A 67 -22.31 -9.22 -2.84
N ILE A 68 -21.84 -9.57 -1.64
CA ILE A 68 -22.59 -10.44 -0.71
C ILE A 68 -23.89 -9.76 -0.26
N MET A 69 -23.84 -8.46 0.09
CA MET A 69 -25.01 -7.71 0.58
C MET A 69 -26.10 -7.57 -0.50
N PHE A 70 -25.71 -7.37 -1.76
CA PHE A 70 -26.62 -7.35 -2.91
C PHE A 70 -27.10 -8.75 -3.34
N LYS A 71 -26.73 -9.81 -2.61
CA LYS A 71 -27.09 -11.21 -2.89
C LYS A 71 -26.59 -11.72 -4.24
N PHE A 72 -25.54 -11.12 -4.82
CA PHE A 72 -24.85 -11.71 -5.98
C PHE A 72 -24.09 -12.97 -5.59
N VAL A 73 -23.55 -12.98 -4.39
CA VAL A 73 -22.91 -14.15 -3.79
C VAL A 73 -23.72 -14.50 -2.56
N VAL A 74 -24.53 -15.55 -2.66
CA VAL A 74 -25.31 -16.07 -1.53
C VAL A 74 -24.46 -17.09 -0.80
N LEU A 75 -23.94 -16.71 0.36
CA LEU A 75 -23.31 -17.65 1.28
C LEU A 75 -24.42 -18.45 1.96
N THR A 76 -24.52 -19.73 1.63
CA THR A 76 -25.56 -20.63 2.16
C THR A 76 -25.43 -20.87 3.67
N ASN A 77 -24.25 -20.58 4.24
CA ASN A 77 -23.96 -20.79 5.65
C ASN A 77 -23.56 -19.46 6.31
N PRO A 78 -24.27 -18.98 7.35
CA PRO A 78 -23.95 -17.72 8.03
C PRO A 78 -22.55 -17.74 8.65
N PHE A 79 -22.06 -18.91 9.10
CA PHE A 79 -20.72 -19.04 9.66
C PHE A 79 -19.61 -18.76 8.63
N LEU A 80 -19.85 -19.03 7.33
CA LEU A 80 -18.85 -18.74 6.28
C LEU A 80 -18.56 -17.26 6.14
N ARG A 81 -19.54 -16.39 6.43
CA ARG A 81 -19.34 -14.94 6.37
C ARG A 81 -18.34 -14.47 7.42
N ASP A 82 -18.51 -14.96 8.64
CA ASP A 82 -17.64 -14.61 9.77
C ASP A 82 -16.24 -15.19 9.57
N TYR A 83 -16.14 -16.43 9.07
CA TYR A 83 -14.83 -17.03 8.73
C TYR A 83 -14.09 -16.24 7.64
N LEU A 84 -14.78 -15.86 6.57
CA LEU A 84 -14.17 -15.02 5.52
C LEU A 84 -13.72 -13.67 6.09
N GLU A 85 -14.52 -13.05 6.95
CA GLU A 85 -14.16 -11.79 7.58
C GLU A 85 -12.92 -11.91 8.47
N ILE A 86 -12.82 -12.97 9.26
CA ILE A 86 -11.64 -13.27 10.08
C ILE A 86 -10.41 -13.49 9.19
N ILE A 87 -10.53 -14.30 8.13
CA ILE A 87 -9.42 -14.60 7.22
C ILE A 87 -8.94 -13.34 6.51
N PHE A 88 -9.84 -12.54 5.94
CA PHE A 88 -9.48 -11.30 5.25
C PHE A 88 -8.85 -10.29 6.19
N ASN A 89 -9.36 -10.16 7.43
CA ASN A 89 -8.76 -9.29 8.43
C ASN A 89 -7.37 -9.78 8.86
N LEU A 90 -7.17 -11.09 9.05
CA LEU A 90 -5.87 -11.69 9.34
C LEU A 90 -4.86 -11.42 8.23
N VAL A 91 -5.26 -11.68 6.97
CA VAL A 91 -4.41 -11.41 5.80
C VAL A 91 -4.08 -9.93 5.72
N TYR A 92 -5.06 -9.04 5.93
CA TYR A 92 -4.86 -7.60 5.95
C TYR A 92 -3.84 -7.16 7.01
N VAL A 93 -3.96 -7.67 8.24
CA VAL A 93 -3.02 -7.38 9.34
C VAL A 93 -1.61 -7.84 8.98
N VAL A 94 -1.46 -9.06 8.46
CA VAL A 94 -0.15 -9.58 8.02
C VAL A 94 0.44 -8.71 6.90
N LEU A 95 -0.39 -8.27 5.95
CA LEU A 95 0.02 -7.39 4.86
C LEU A 95 0.50 -6.03 5.39
N VAL A 96 -0.24 -5.42 6.30
CA VAL A 96 0.14 -4.15 6.94
C VAL A 96 1.45 -4.30 7.70
N PHE A 97 1.61 -5.36 8.50
CA PHE A 97 2.86 -5.63 9.20
C PHE A 97 4.04 -5.82 8.23
N ALA A 98 3.86 -6.58 7.15
CA ALA A 98 4.89 -6.77 6.14
C ALA A 98 5.29 -5.45 5.46
N VAL A 99 4.31 -4.59 5.15
CA VAL A 99 4.55 -3.25 4.62
C VAL A 99 5.33 -2.38 5.61
N LEU A 100 4.88 -2.31 6.86
CA LEU A 100 5.55 -1.51 7.90
C LEU A 100 6.99 -1.97 8.12
N PHE A 101 7.22 -3.29 8.17
CA PHE A 101 8.55 -3.85 8.35
C PHE A 101 9.48 -3.50 7.19
N LYS A 102 8.96 -3.56 5.96
CA LYS A 102 9.71 -3.17 4.76
C LYS A 102 10.07 -1.68 4.78
N VAL A 103 9.09 -0.82 5.06
CA VAL A 103 9.29 0.63 5.14
C VAL A 103 10.30 0.99 6.22
N MET A 104 10.18 0.43 7.42
CA MET A 104 11.13 0.66 8.51
C MET A 104 12.56 0.24 8.14
N ASN A 105 12.73 -0.94 7.54
CA ASN A 105 14.05 -1.44 7.18
C ASN A 105 14.71 -0.57 6.10
N ASP A 106 13.94 -0.12 5.11
CA ASP A 106 14.45 0.76 4.06
C ASP A 106 14.78 2.16 4.59
N SER A 107 13.97 2.71 5.51
CA SER A 107 14.27 3.98 6.19
C SER A 107 15.53 3.91 7.06
N GLN A 108 15.76 2.79 7.76
CA GLN A 108 16.97 2.60 8.57
C GLN A 108 18.23 2.55 7.70
N LYS A 109 18.18 1.85 6.56
CA LYS A 109 19.30 1.83 5.59
C LYS A 109 19.63 3.22 5.06
N GLU A 110 18.62 4.04 4.78
CA GLU A 110 18.83 5.41 4.30
C GLU A 110 19.50 6.27 5.37
N LEU A 111 19.02 6.19 6.62
CA LEU A 111 19.59 6.94 7.74
C LEU A 111 21.07 6.57 7.94
N ASN A 112 21.39 5.28 7.88
CA ASN A 112 22.76 4.81 8.01
C ASN A 112 23.65 5.26 6.85
N SER A 113 23.15 5.22 5.60
CA SER A 113 23.89 5.73 4.45
C SER A 113 24.18 7.23 4.53
N LYS A 114 23.23 8.04 5.03
CA LYS A 114 23.45 9.49 5.24
C LYS A 114 24.47 9.75 6.35
N LYS A 115 24.42 9.00 7.46
CA LYS A 115 25.40 9.08 8.54
C LYS A 115 26.80 8.73 8.06
N GLU A 116 26.94 7.67 7.26
CA GLU A 116 28.22 7.24 6.68
C GLU A 116 28.83 8.36 5.82
N LYS A 117 28.04 8.95 4.90
CA LYS A 117 28.51 10.04 4.03
C LYS A 117 28.94 11.27 4.82
N ALA A 118 28.15 11.70 5.80
CA ALA A 118 28.48 12.84 6.64
C ALA A 118 29.76 12.60 7.46
N ARG A 119 30.00 11.37 7.92
CA ARG A 119 31.23 11.01 8.63
C ARG A 119 32.45 11.08 7.71
N VAL A 120 32.35 10.54 6.49
CA VAL A 120 33.44 10.60 5.50
C VAL A 120 33.77 12.05 5.11
N GLU A 121 32.76 12.89 4.90
CA GLU A 121 32.97 14.32 4.61
C GLU A 121 33.63 15.05 5.78
N PHE A 122 33.24 14.74 7.01
CA PHE A 122 33.84 15.34 8.21
C PHE A 122 35.30 14.90 8.41
N GLU A 123 35.61 13.62 8.23
CA GLU A 123 36.99 13.11 8.31
C GLU A 123 37.87 13.71 7.21
N ALA A 124 37.35 13.84 5.98
CA ALA A 124 38.07 14.50 4.88
C ALA A 124 38.29 16.00 5.14
N PHE A 125 37.30 16.70 5.72
CA PHE A 125 37.43 18.10 6.12
C PHE A 125 38.49 18.27 7.22
N LYS A 126 38.47 17.41 8.25
CA LYS A 126 39.45 17.42 9.33
C LYS A 126 40.88 17.20 8.80
N ALA A 127 41.07 16.23 7.92
CA ALA A 127 42.38 15.96 7.30
C ALA A 127 42.92 17.16 6.50
N ARG A 128 42.03 17.91 5.80
CA ARG A 128 42.42 19.14 5.09
C ARG A 128 42.84 20.26 6.03
N MET A 129 42.18 20.40 7.17
CA MET A 129 42.53 21.41 8.18
C MET A 129 43.88 21.09 8.83
N GLU A 130 44.11 19.83 9.22
CA GLU A 130 45.37 19.39 9.81
C GLU A 130 46.55 19.50 8.84
N ALA A 131 46.35 19.29 7.54
CA ALA A 131 47.38 19.52 6.53
C ALA A 131 47.74 21.01 6.41
N LYS A 132 46.73 21.89 6.44
CA LYS A 132 46.93 23.34 6.32
C LYS A 132 47.65 23.95 7.53
N GLU A 133 47.52 23.36 8.72
CA GLU A 133 48.28 23.76 9.92
C GLU A 133 49.75 23.31 9.90
N ARG A 134 50.12 22.27 9.14
CA ARG A 134 51.52 21.81 9.04
C ARG A 134 52.36 22.57 8.01
N ASP A 135 51.71 23.23 7.07
CA ASP A 135 52.35 24.06 6.04
C ASP A 135 52.57 25.52 6.50
N LEU A 136 52.16 25.86 7.74
CA LEU A 136 52.36 27.14 8.43
C LEU A 136 53.43 27.01 9.51
#